data_AF-F0ZXD2-F1
#
_entry.id   AF-F0ZXD2-F1
#
_cell.length_a   1.000
_cell.length_b   1.000
_cell.length_c   1.000
_cell.angle_alpha   90.00
_cell.angle_beta   90.00
_cell.angle_gamma   90.00
#
_symmetry.space_group_name_H-M   'P 1'
#
loop_
_entity.id
_entity.type
_entity.pdbx_description
1 polymer ?
#
loop_
_entity_poly.entity_id
_entity_poly.type
_entity_poly.pdbx_seq_one_letter_code
_entity_poly.pdbx_strand_id
1 'polypeptide(L)'
;MSKINASLLNNIKNTFRKEFDYHGKVNWFPPHMIKTRKLISETIKQIDVVIELRDSRAPISTANPILSELLTNYPKKTKVIIFNKSDLANSNLQKSILDHFKSKDQYALFSQTVSTNNNKISLPNNHQNHPLKIIKKAVEFHNKKFNQPQQQQQQQQTSLPNVGKSSFINSIRSASNMSKSAKTGPLPGVTKELTGFKCCDDPSIFIVDSPGIMIPGNLDYDETTLTLALLNCISERIVSQTTLADFLLFKLNSSSNFKYLNLFKENGEGNQNTDADNNNNNNNQEILPTDDIDQFLNMIAKRFKIYSSNNKPDLEMASVFFISQYREGKLGNFTLDRIPLPSEKTTDIIPIEPLKQNKNDGLSTLPNHR
;
A
#
# COMPACT_ATOMS: atom_id res chain seq x y z
N MET A 1 10.86 30.79 -6.25
CA MET A 1 11.80 29.65 -6.22
C MET A 1 13.19 30.17 -5.89
N SER A 2 13.65 30.03 -4.64
CA SER A 2 15.08 30.21 -4.35
C SER A 2 15.85 29.13 -5.11
N LYS A 3 16.85 29.55 -5.89
CA LYS A 3 17.71 28.62 -6.62
C LYS A 3 18.66 27.98 -5.62
N ILE A 4 18.26 26.87 -4.99
CA ILE A 4 19.21 25.98 -4.33
C ILE A 4 20.30 25.69 -5.35
N ASN A 5 21.55 25.98 -5.00
CA ASN A 5 22.68 25.70 -5.87
C ASN A 5 22.69 24.19 -6.18
N ALA A 6 22.53 23.82 -7.45
CA ALA A 6 22.50 22.42 -7.88
C ALA A 6 23.76 21.64 -7.42
N SER A 7 24.90 22.34 -7.30
CA SER A 7 26.14 21.79 -6.77
C SER A 7 26.02 21.41 -5.28
N LEU A 8 25.40 22.27 -4.47
CA LEU A 8 25.17 22.00 -3.04
C LEU A 8 24.22 20.81 -2.84
N LEU A 9 23.13 20.75 -3.62
CA LEU A 9 22.17 19.65 -3.55
C LEU A 9 22.82 18.31 -3.95
N ASN A 10 23.69 18.32 -4.96
CA ASN A 10 24.45 17.14 -5.37
C ASN A 10 25.43 16.68 -4.28
N ASN A 11 26.12 17.62 -3.61
CA ASN A 11 27.00 17.28 -2.49
C ASN A 11 26.24 16.65 -1.33
N ILE A 12 25.10 17.21 -0.93
CA ILE A 12 24.24 16.66 0.12
C ILE A 12 23.72 15.27 -0.27
N LYS A 13 23.27 15.09 -1.52
CA LYS A 13 22.81 13.79 -2.00
C LYS A 13 23.90 12.71 -1.88
N ASN A 14 25.16 13.07 -2.13
CA ASN A 14 26.27 12.12 -2.05
C ASN A 14 26.58 11.66 -0.61
N THR A 15 26.09 12.36 0.42
CA THR A 15 26.28 11.98 1.83
C THR A 15 25.18 11.05 2.35
N PHE A 16 24.10 10.83 1.58
CA PHE A 16 23.00 9.97 2.03
C PHE A 16 23.39 8.50 2.03
N ARG A 17 22.83 7.75 2.99
CA ARG A 17 23.02 6.30 3.07
C ARG A 17 22.48 5.63 1.81
N LYS A 18 23.15 4.56 1.40
CA LYS A 18 22.78 3.78 0.20
C LYS A 18 21.92 2.56 0.54
N GLU A 19 21.97 2.13 1.79
CA GLU A 19 21.25 0.97 2.32
C GLU A 19 20.57 1.37 3.62
N PHE A 20 19.45 0.72 3.92
CA PHE A 20 18.75 0.87 5.18
C PHE A 20 18.97 -0.36 6.03
N ASP A 21 19.74 -0.20 7.10
CA ASP A 21 20.06 -1.31 7.99
C ASP A 21 18.99 -1.44 9.09
N TYR A 22 18.30 -2.59 9.12
CA TYR A 22 17.30 -2.90 10.12
C TYR A 22 17.50 -4.31 10.70
N HIS A 23 18.03 -4.38 11.92
CA HIS A 23 18.32 -5.65 12.61
C HIS A 23 17.16 -6.17 13.49
N GLY A 24 15.91 -5.79 13.19
CA GLY A 24 14.75 -6.15 14.01
C GLY A 24 14.40 -7.64 14.04
N LYS A 25 13.60 -8.02 15.06
CA LYS A 25 12.80 -9.23 15.35
C LYS A 25 11.28 -9.17 15.07
N VAL A 26 10.70 -9.76 14.04
CA VAL A 26 9.29 -9.76 13.64
C VAL A 26 8.89 -11.16 13.19
N ASN A 27 8.29 -11.92 14.09
CA ASN A 27 7.50 -13.09 13.72
C ASN A 27 6.04 -12.66 13.62
N TRP A 28 5.63 -12.18 12.45
CA TRP A 28 4.23 -11.85 12.22
C TRP A 28 3.49 -13.05 11.62
N PHE A 29 2.91 -13.87 12.50
CA PHE A 29 2.01 -14.95 12.11
C PHE A 29 0.70 -14.88 12.91
N PRO A 30 -0.30 -14.10 12.47
CA PRO A 30 -1.60 -14.11 13.13
C PRO A 30 -2.20 -15.53 13.18
N PRO A 31 -2.76 -15.99 14.31
CA PRO A 31 -3.39 -17.31 14.44
C PRO A 31 -4.50 -17.57 13.40
N HIS A 32 -5.12 -16.51 12.88
CA HIS A 32 -6.17 -16.60 11.87
C HIS A 32 -5.67 -16.92 10.45
N MET A 33 -4.36 -16.93 10.19
CA MET A 33 -3.81 -17.17 8.85
C MET A 33 -4.17 -18.55 8.27
N ILE A 34 -4.16 -19.60 9.08
CA ILE A 34 -4.53 -20.96 8.64
C ILE A 34 -5.99 -20.97 8.18
N LYS A 35 -6.88 -20.32 8.95
CA LYS A 35 -8.29 -20.17 8.61
C LYS A 35 -8.44 -19.39 7.31
N THR A 36 -7.72 -18.29 7.13
CA THR A 36 -7.74 -17.47 5.91
C THR A 36 -7.24 -18.26 4.69
N ARG A 37 -6.13 -19.01 4.80
CA ARG A 37 -5.61 -19.83 3.69
C ARG A 37 -6.62 -20.88 3.25
N LYS A 38 -7.24 -21.58 4.21
CA LYS A 38 -8.30 -22.56 3.93
C LYS A 38 -9.49 -21.90 3.23
N LEU A 39 -9.90 -20.74 3.70
CA LEU A 39 -11.02 -19.97 3.14
C LEU A 39 -10.77 -19.51 1.70
N ILE A 40 -9.56 -18.99 1.42
CA ILE A 40 -9.14 -18.60 0.07
C ILE A 40 -9.15 -19.84 -0.84
N SER A 41 -8.61 -20.96 -0.36
CA SER A 41 -8.54 -22.21 -1.14
C SER A 41 -9.93 -22.74 -1.52
N GLU A 42 -10.90 -22.68 -0.61
CA GLU A 42 -12.29 -23.06 -0.91
C GLU A 42 -12.97 -22.08 -1.86
N THR A 43 -12.69 -20.78 -1.69
CA THR A 43 -13.25 -19.72 -2.54
C THR A 43 -12.77 -19.86 -3.99
N ILE A 44 -11.47 -20.11 -4.21
CA ILE A 44 -10.89 -20.24 -5.56
C ILE A 44 -11.60 -21.30 -6.42
N LYS A 45 -12.14 -22.36 -5.80
CA LYS A 45 -12.87 -23.41 -6.50
C LYS A 45 -14.16 -22.89 -7.16
N GLN A 46 -14.79 -21.88 -6.59
CA GLN A 46 -16.11 -21.37 -6.96
C GLN A 46 -16.08 -20.14 -7.88
N ILE A 47 -14.88 -19.59 -8.15
CA ILE A 47 -14.71 -18.32 -8.87
C ILE A 47 -13.92 -18.52 -10.15
N ASP A 48 -14.11 -17.72 -11.20
CA ASP A 48 -13.36 -17.85 -12.46
C ASP A 48 -12.21 -16.83 -12.60
N VAL A 49 -12.41 -15.65 -12.01
CA VAL A 49 -11.45 -14.55 -12.05
C VAL A 49 -11.01 -14.22 -10.63
N VAL A 50 -9.72 -14.21 -10.39
CA VAL A 50 -9.11 -13.86 -9.10
C VAL A 50 -8.48 -12.49 -9.23
N ILE A 51 -8.93 -11.54 -8.40
CA ILE A 51 -8.40 -10.18 -8.42
C ILE A 51 -7.41 -10.01 -7.28
N GLU A 52 -6.15 -9.82 -7.59
CA GLU A 52 -5.14 -9.45 -6.58
C GLU A 52 -5.03 -7.93 -6.47
N LEU A 53 -5.66 -7.36 -5.45
CA LEU A 53 -5.49 -5.94 -5.11
C LEU A 53 -4.14 -5.70 -4.43
N ARG A 54 -3.39 -4.74 -4.95
CA ARG A 54 -2.09 -4.28 -4.45
C ARG A 54 -2.11 -2.77 -4.22
N ASP A 55 -1.22 -2.25 -3.38
CA ASP A 55 -1.02 -0.80 -3.25
C ASP A 55 -0.10 -0.32 -4.38
N SER A 56 -0.53 0.68 -5.16
CA SER A 56 0.29 1.23 -6.27
C SER A 56 1.60 1.86 -5.78
N ARG A 57 1.65 2.23 -4.49
CA ARG A 57 2.88 2.76 -3.86
C ARG A 57 3.91 1.65 -3.60
N ALA A 58 3.51 0.38 -3.58
CA ALA A 58 4.42 -0.75 -3.44
C ALA A 58 3.90 -1.97 -4.23
N PRO A 59 3.95 -1.91 -5.57
CA PRO A 59 3.35 -2.92 -6.46
C PRO A 59 3.97 -4.32 -6.35
N ILE A 60 5.23 -4.43 -5.89
CA ILE A 60 5.96 -5.67 -5.70
C ILE A 60 5.81 -6.15 -4.26
N SER A 61 6.09 -5.31 -3.26
CA SER A 61 6.08 -5.68 -1.84
C SER A 61 4.68 -6.06 -1.33
N THR A 62 3.62 -5.49 -1.90
CA THR A 62 2.23 -5.82 -1.50
C THR A 62 1.65 -7.07 -2.19
N ALA A 63 2.50 -7.86 -2.85
CA ALA A 63 2.10 -9.14 -3.44
C ALA A 63 1.63 -10.14 -2.37
N ASN A 64 0.64 -10.95 -2.73
CA ASN A 64 0.22 -12.10 -1.94
C ASN A 64 0.89 -13.39 -2.46
N PRO A 65 1.92 -13.93 -1.78
CA PRO A 65 2.64 -15.10 -2.25
C PRO A 65 1.76 -16.36 -2.27
N ILE A 66 0.87 -16.54 -1.28
CA ILE A 66 -0.04 -17.70 -1.20
C ILE A 66 -0.98 -17.76 -2.40
N LEU A 67 -1.44 -16.62 -2.91
CA LEU A 67 -2.37 -16.60 -4.03
C LEU A 67 -1.74 -17.21 -5.29
N SER A 68 -0.47 -16.90 -5.52
CA SER A 68 0.28 -17.42 -6.66
C SER A 68 0.53 -18.93 -6.53
N GLU A 69 0.85 -19.40 -5.32
CA GLU A 69 0.97 -20.83 -5.01
C GLU A 69 -0.36 -21.57 -5.30
N LEU A 70 -1.47 -21.10 -4.73
CA LEU A 70 -2.77 -21.76 -4.85
C LEU A 70 -3.27 -21.84 -6.29
N LEU A 71 -3.06 -20.79 -7.08
CA LEU A 71 -3.53 -20.72 -8.47
C LEU A 71 -2.81 -21.67 -9.42
N THR A 72 -1.62 -22.16 -9.05
CA THR A 72 -0.90 -23.18 -9.84
C THR A 72 -1.73 -24.45 -10.02
N ASN A 73 -2.61 -24.76 -9.05
CA ASN A 73 -3.50 -25.93 -9.09
C ASN A 73 -4.78 -25.71 -9.92
N TYR A 74 -5.02 -24.49 -10.43
CA TYR A 74 -6.26 -24.12 -11.10
C TYR A 74 -6.01 -23.39 -12.43
N PRO A 75 -5.52 -24.07 -13.48
CA PRO A 75 -5.07 -23.45 -14.73
C PRO A 75 -6.17 -22.75 -15.54
N LYS A 76 -7.44 -23.08 -15.29
CA LYS A 76 -8.61 -22.43 -15.92
C LYS A 76 -9.02 -21.11 -15.25
N LYS A 77 -8.35 -20.71 -14.16
CA LYS A 77 -8.65 -19.47 -13.44
C LYS A 77 -7.79 -18.34 -13.98
N THR A 78 -8.36 -17.16 -14.13
CA THR A 78 -7.60 -15.97 -14.54
C THR A 78 -7.24 -15.13 -13.32
N LYS A 79 -5.95 -14.91 -13.11
CA LYS A 79 -5.45 -13.93 -12.15
C LYS A 79 -5.34 -12.56 -12.82
N VAL A 80 -5.92 -11.54 -12.20
CA VAL A 80 -5.76 -10.13 -12.59
C VAL A 80 -5.21 -9.34 -11.43
N ILE A 81 -4.13 -8.59 -11.64
CA ILE A 81 -3.53 -7.74 -10.61
C ILE A 81 -4.11 -6.33 -10.74
N ILE A 82 -4.60 -5.75 -9.65
CA ILE A 82 -5.09 -4.37 -9.63
C ILE A 82 -4.23 -3.57 -8.65
N PHE A 83 -3.49 -2.61 -9.17
CA PHE A 83 -2.76 -1.62 -8.37
C PHE A 83 -3.74 -0.50 -7.98
N ASN A 84 -4.26 -0.56 -6.76
CA ASN A 84 -5.17 0.44 -6.21
C ASN A 84 -4.40 1.64 -5.62
N LYS A 85 -5.10 2.75 -5.34
CA LYS A 85 -4.50 4.02 -4.91
C LYS A 85 -3.46 4.56 -5.91
N SER A 86 -3.73 4.36 -7.20
CA SER A 86 -2.83 4.81 -8.28
C SER A 86 -2.61 6.32 -8.31
N ASP A 87 -3.52 7.08 -7.68
CA ASP A 87 -3.41 8.51 -7.44
C ASP A 87 -2.38 8.90 -6.38
N LEU A 88 -2.00 8.00 -5.47
CA LEU A 88 -0.99 8.27 -4.44
C LEU A 88 0.42 7.82 -4.84
N ALA A 89 0.56 7.15 -5.99
CA ALA A 89 1.80 6.56 -6.47
C ALA A 89 2.42 7.36 -7.62
N ASN A 90 3.70 7.13 -7.90
CA ASN A 90 4.39 7.82 -8.99
C ASN A 90 3.85 7.38 -10.36
N SER A 91 3.15 8.29 -11.04
CA SER A 91 2.51 8.02 -12.34
C SER A 91 3.51 7.69 -13.45
N ASN A 92 4.74 8.22 -13.38
CA ASN A 92 5.79 7.97 -14.37
C ASN A 92 6.23 6.49 -14.41
N LEU A 93 6.02 5.75 -13.31
CA LEU A 93 6.38 4.34 -13.22
C LEU A 93 5.29 3.41 -13.73
N GLN A 94 4.05 3.90 -13.95
CA GLN A 94 2.91 3.05 -14.29
C GLN A 94 3.15 2.23 -15.56
N LYS A 95 3.72 2.83 -16.60
CA LYS A 95 4.04 2.12 -17.84
C LYS A 95 5.08 1.02 -17.61
N SER A 96 6.18 1.33 -16.91
CA SER A 96 7.24 0.36 -16.60
C SER A 96 6.70 -0.82 -15.78
N ILE A 97 5.82 -0.53 -14.81
CA ILE A 97 5.13 -1.56 -14.02
C ILE A 97 4.30 -2.46 -14.94
N LEU A 98 3.44 -1.89 -15.79
CA LEU A 98 2.61 -2.70 -16.70
C LEU A 98 3.46 -3.53 -17.66
N ASP A 99 4.53 -2.96 -18.22
CA ASP A 99 5.45 -3.65 -19.12
C ASP A 99 6.15 -4.81 -18.40
N HIS A 100 6.57 -4.61 -17.15
CA HIS A 100 7.15 -5.66 -16.31
C HIS A 100 6.19 -6.84 -16.09
N PHE A 101 4.95 -6.58 -15.66
CA PHE A 101 3.98 -7.64 -15.43
C PHE A 101 3.55 -8.32 -16.74
N LYS A 102 3.43 -7.56 -17.84
CA LYS A 102 3.14 -8.09 -19.17
C LYS A 102 4.24 -9.02 -19.67
N SER A 103 5.51 -8.70 -19.42
CA SER A 103 6.65 -9.56 -19.80
C SER A 103 6.61 -10.95 -19.12
N LYS A 104 5.86 -11.07 -18.02
CA LYS A 104 5.65 -12.30 -17.25
C LYS A 104 4.30 -12.97 -17.53
N ASP A 105 3.62 -12.57 -18.60
CA ASP A 105 2.27 -13.03 -18.97
C ASP A 105 1.23 -12.81 -17.86
N GLN A 106 1.40 -11.73 -17.09
CA GLN A 106 0.47 -11.31 -16.04
C GLN A 106 -0.32 -10.09 -16.49
N TYR A 107 -1.65 -10.17 -16.36
CA TYR A 107 -2.52 -9.04 -16.67
C TYR A 107 -2.68 -8.15 -15.44
N ALA A 108 -2.33 -6.88 -15.58
CA ALA A 108 -2.37 -5.90 -14.52
C ALA A 108 -3.05 -4.60 -14.96
N LEU A 109 -3.73 -3.94 -14.02
CA LEU A 109 -4.45 -2.69 -14.23
C LEU A 109 -4.25 -1.74 -13.05
N PHE A 110 -4.35 -0.44 -13.30
CA PHE A 110 -4.41 0.56 -12.23
C PHE A 110 -5.85 0.88 -11.88
N SER A 111 -6.10 1.10 -10.58
CA SER A 111 -7.38 1.60 -10.08
C SER A 111 -7.15 2.75 -9.10
N GLN A 112 -8.17 3.59 -9.00
CA GLN A 112 -8.22 4.69 -8.06
C GLN A 112 -9.49 4.56 -7.23
N THR A 113 -9.35 4.73 -5.92
CA THR A 113 -10.51 4.90 -5.03
C THR A 113 -10.34 6.21 -4.29
N VAL A 114 -11.32 7.12 -4.37
CA VAL A 114 -11.25 8.36 -3.58
C VAL A 114 -11.55 8.01 -2.13
N SER A 115 -10.66 8.41 -1.22
CA SER A 115 -10.89 8.34 0.21
C SER A 115 -11.96 9.35 0.61
N THR A 116 -12.99 8.89 1.34
CA THR A 116 -14.15 9.66 1.78
C THR A 116 -13.86 10.53 3.01
N ASN A 117 -12.75 11.26 3.04
CA ASN A 117 -12.51 12.27 4.06
C ASN A 117 -12.84 13.64 3.44
N ASN A 118 -13.95 14.25 3.89
CA ASN A 118 -14.47 15.58 3.53
C ASN A 118 -15.43 15.64 2.33
N ASN A 119 -16.66 15.11 2.50
CA ASN A 119 -17.87 15.43 1.73
C ASN A 119 -17.74 15.51 0.18
N LYS A 120 -18.17 14.43 -0.48
CA LYS A 120 -18.53 14.33 -1.91
C LYS A 120 -17.42 14.64 -2.94
N ILE A 121 -16.54 13.67 -3.17
CA ILE A 121 -16.08 13.38 -4.53
C ILE A 121 -16.04 11.85 -4.69
N SER A 122 -17.10 11.26 -5.23
CA SER A 122 -16.98 9.95 -5.87
C SER A 122 -16.19 10.16 -7.16
N LEU A 123 -15.26 9.26 -7.48
CA LEU A 123 -14.71 9.22 -8.83
C LEU A 123 -15.91 9.13 -9.79
N PRO A 124 -15.96 9.99 -10.82
CA PRO A 124 -16.98 9.86 -11.83
C PRO A 124 -17.00 8.42 -12.36
N ASN A 125 -18.18 7.82 -12.51
CA ASN A 125 -18.31 6.44 -13.01
C ASN A 125 -17.64 6.26 -14.39
N ASN A 126 -17.45 7.35 -15.14
CA ASN A 126 -16.76 7.37 -16.42
C ASN A 126 -15.22 7.43 -16.32
N HIS A 127 -14.63 7.63 -15.14
CA HIS A 127 -13.18 7.68 -14.96
C HIS A 127 -12.52 6.35 -15.36
N GLN A 128 -11.42 6.39 -16.11
CA GLN A 128 -10.81 5.19 -16.70
C GLN A 128 -10.33 4.17 -15.65
N ASN A 129 -9.92 4.66 -14.48
CA ASN A 129 -9.42 3.87 -13.35
C ASN A 129 -10.50 3.55 -12.29
N HIS A 130 -11.77 3.83 -12.58
CA HIS A 130 -12.88 3.56 -11.66
C HIS A 130 -12.98 2.04 -11.40
N PRO A 131 -13.10 1.58 -10.14
CA PRO A 131 -13.13 0.17 -9.77
C PRO A 131 -14.09 -0.70 -10.60
N LEU A 132 -15.33 -0.24 -10.81
CA LEU A 132 -16.31 -0.96 -11.63
C LEU A 132 -15.84 -1.19 -13.08
N LYS A 133 -15.20 -0.20 -13.70
CA LYS A 133 -14.65 -0.34 -15.06
C LYS A 133 -13.48 -1.30 -15.09
N ILE A 134 -12.62 -1.26 -14.07
CA ILE A 134 -11.46 -2.14 -13.96
C ILE A 134 -11.90 -3.61 -13.80
N ILE A 135 -12.93 -3.88 -13.00
CA ILE A 135 -13.49 -5.24 -12.89
C ILE A 135 -14.08 -5.72 -14.21
N LYS A 136 -14.83 -4.86 -14.94
CA LYS A 136 -15.34 -5.23 -16.27
C LYS A 136 -14.21 -5.61 -17.23
N LYS A 137 -13.12 -4.84 -17.26
CA LYS A 137 -11.92 -5.17 -18.05
C LYS A 137 -11.27 -6.49 -17.64
N ALA A 138 -11.26 -6.82 -16.34
CA ALA A 138 -10.71 -8.07 -15.83
C ALA A 138 -11.53 -9.29 -16.32
N VAL A 139 -12.85 -9.16 -16.29
CA VAL A 139 -13.81 -10.17 -16.81
C VAL A 139 -13.69 -10.33 -18.32
N GLU A 140 -13.67 -9.21 -19.06
CA GLU A 140 -13.47 -9.24 -20.51
C GLU A 140 -12.16 -9.94 -20.91
N PHE A 141 -11.08 -9.71 -20.16
CA PHE A 141 -9.80 -10.38 -20.36
C PHE A 141 -9.91 -11.90 -20.16
N HIS A 142 -10.59 -12.36 -19.11
CA HIS A 142 -10.84 -13.79 -18.90
C HIS A 142 -11.63 -14.42 -20.06
N ASN A 143 -12.72 -13.78 -20.48
CA ASN A 143 -13.57 -14.29 -21.55
C ASN A 143 -12.81 -14.42 -22.87
N LYS A 144 -11.98 -13.42 -23.20
CA LYS A 144 -11.08 -13.47 -24.37
C LYS A 144 -10.04 -14.58 -24.25
N LYS A 145 -9.44 -14.77 -23.07
CA LYS A 145 -8.42 -15.80 -22.84
C LYS A 145 -8.95 -17.22 -23.06
N PHE A 146 -10.21 -17.48 -22.73
CA PHE A 146 -10.82 -18.81 -22.82
C PHE A 146 -11.86 -18.96 -23.93
N ASN A 147 -11.94 -18.02 -24.88
CA ASN A 147 -12.90 -18.03 -26.00
C ASN A 147 -14.36 -18.30 -25.57
N GLN A 148 -14.77 -17.79 -24.41
CA GLN A 148 -16.13 -18.00 -23.90
C GLN A 148 -17.10 -17.05 -24.63
N PRO A 149 -18.21 -17.54 -25.20
CA PRO A 149 -19.22 -16.69 -25.81
C PRO A 149 -19.81 -15.73 -24.77
N GLN A 150 -20.08 -14.49 -25.16
CA GLN A 150 -20.71 -13.47 -24.29
C GLN A 150 -22.05 -13.89 -23.68
N GLN A 151 -22.66 -15.00 -24.12
CA GLN A 151 -23.99 -15.47 -23.69
C GLN A 151 -23.96 -16.58 -22.64
N GLN A 152 -22.81 -17.17 -22.31
CA GLN A 152 -22.66 -18.15 -21.22
C GLN A 152 -22.04 -17.51 -19.96
N GLN A 153 -22.53 -16.32 -19.58
CA GLN A 153 -22.08 -15.59 -18.40
C GLN A 153 -22.63 -16.22 -17.11
N GLN A 154 -22.16 -17.42 -16.79
CA GLN A 154 -22.42 -18.01 -15.48
C GLN A 154 -21.55 -17.29 -14.45
N GLN A 155 -22.23 -16.60 -13.52
CA GLN A 155 -21.77 -16.11 -12.22
C GLN A 155 -20.24 -15.99 -12.04
N GLN A 156 -19.65 -14.93 -12.57
CA GLN A 156 -18.22 -14.71 -12.37
C GLN A 156 -17.98 -14.09 -11.01
N GLN A 157 -17.51 -14.90 -10.09
CA GLN A 157 -17.12 -14.48 -8.75
C GLN A 157 -15.67 -13.95 -8.77
N THR A 158 -15.39 -12.92 -7.97
CA THR A 158 -14.03 -12.33 -7.85
C THR A 158 -13.67 -12.15 -6.38
N SER A 159 -12.47 -12.58 -5.96
CA SER A 159 -11.97 -12.32 -4.60
C SER A 159 -10.95 -11.20 -4.58
N LEU A 160 -10.85 -10.50 -3.45
CA LEU A 160 -10.02 -9.30 -3.28
C LEU A 160 -9.15 -9.43 -2.01
N PRO A 161 -7.81 -9.39 -2.11
CA PRO A 161 -6.93 -9.33 -0.96
C PRO A 161 -6.46 -7.90 -0.60
N ASN A 162 -6.42 -7.62 0.70
CA ASN A 162 -5.46 -6.79 1.44
C ASN A 162 -5.47 -5.25 1.33
N VAL A 163 -5.35 -4.60 0.17
CA VAL A 163 -5.11 -3.13 0.16
C VAL A 163 -6.29 -2.32 -0.35
N GLY A 164 -6.92 -1.55 0.54
CA GLY A 164 -8.05 -0.68 0.19
C GLY A 164 -9.30 -1.46 -0.25
N LYS A 165 -9.35 -2.77 0.01
CA LYS A 165 -10.42 -3.69 -0.38
C LYS A 165 -11.81 -3.17 -0.04
N SER A 166 -12.04 -2.75 1.19
CA SER A 166 -13.37 -2.30 1.62
C SER A 166 -13.76 -0.98 0.95
N SER A 167 -12.81 -0.06 0.72
CA SER A 167 -13.05 1.16 -0.07
C SER A 167 -13.31 0.85 -1.54
N PHE A 168 -12.58 -0.10 -2.12
CA PHE A 168 -12.74 -0.57 -3.51
C PHE A 168 -14.12 -1.23 -3.70
N ILE A 169 -14.47 -2.16 -2.82
CA ILE A 169 -15.79 -2.80 -2.74
C ILE A 169 -16.89 -1.75 -2.58
N ASN A 170 -16.73 -0.79 -1.67
CA ASN A 170 -17.74 0.23 -1.44
C ASN A 170 -17.88 1.19 -2.62
N SER A 171 -16.79 1.54 -3.31
CA SER A 171 -16.84 2.35 -4.53
C SER A 171 -17.60 1.63 -5.66
N ILE A 172 -17.42 0.31 -5.76
CA ILE A 172 -18.20 -0.51 -6.69
C ILE A 172 -19.67 -0.52 -6.28
N ARG A 173 -19.95 -0.75 -4.98
CA ARG A 173 -21.31 -0.80 -4.45
C ARG A 173 -22.06 0.52 -4.56
N SER A 174 -21.38 1.67 -4.44
CA SER A 174 -22.00 2.98 -4.64
C SER A 174 -22.29 3.27 -6.11
N ALA A 175 -21.49 2.71 -7.02
CA ALA A 175 -21.67 2.87 -8.46
C ALA A 175 -22.70 1.88 -9.04
N SER A 176 -22.85 0.70 -8.42
CA SER A 176 -23.95 -0.22 -8.69
C SER A 176 -25.20 0.25 -7.94
N ASN A 177 -26.35 0.37 -8.58
CA ASN A 177 -27.62 0.74 -7.91
C ASN A 177 -28.17 -0.35 -6.95
N MET A 178 -27.31 -1.19 -6.35
CA MET A 178 -27.68 -2.35 -5.53
C MET A 178 -27.20 -2.17 -4.08
N SER A 179 -28.14 -2.27 -3.14
CA SER A 179 -27.97 -1.82 -1.75
C SER A 179 -27.24 -2.82 -0.84
N LYS A 180 -26.18 -2.34 -0.18
CA LYS A 180 -25.77 -2.54 1.25
C LYS A 180 -24.25 -2.39 1.40
N SER A 181 -23.83 -1.39 2.17
CA SER A 181 -22.44 -1.00 2.44
C SER A 181 -21.67 -2.05 3.25
N ALA A 182 -20.38 -2.28 2.93
CA ALA A 182 -19.47 -3.08 3.76
C ALA A 182 -18.86 -2.17 4.84
N LYS A 183 -18.72 -2.68 6.06
CA LYS A 183 -18.00 -1.98 7.14
C LYS A 183 -16.53 -1.80 6.72
N THR A 184 -16.07 -0.55 6.67
CA THR A 184 -14.68 -0.16 6.37
C THR A 184 -13.96 0.24 7.66
N GLY A 185 -12.65 -0.04 7.75
CA GLY A 185 -11.77 0.44 8.81
C GLY A 185 -10.31 0.44 8.33
N PRO A 186 -9.45 1.35 8.82
CA PRO A 186 -8.07 1.50 8.36
C PRO A 186 -7.10 0.42 8.88
N LEU A 187 -7.58 -0.47 9.75
CA LEU A 187 -6.79 -1.54 10.36
C LEU A 187 -6.92 -2.86 9.57
N PRO A 188 -5.84 -3.62 9.37
CA PRO A 188 -5.92 -4.95 8.76
C PRO A 188 -6.79 -5.91 9.59
N GLY A 189 -7.55 -6.80 8.92
CA GLY A 189 -8.35 -7.85 9.58
C GLY A 189 -9.81 -7.55 9.94
N VAL A 190 -10.41 -6.46 9.44
CA VAL A 190 -11.80 -6.07 9.81
C VAL A 190 -12.90 -6.98 9.21
N THR A 191 -12.68 -7.60 8.04
CA THR A 191 -13.64 -8.56 7.45
C THR A 191 -13.46 -9.94 8.08
N LYS A 192 -14.47 -10.46 8.81
CA LYS A 192 -14.39 -11.74 9.56
C LYS A 192 -15.09 -12.94 8.90
N GLU A 193 -15.90 -12.72 7.85
CA GLU A 193 -16.70 -13.74 7.16
C GLU A 193 -16.63 -13.58 5.64
N LEU A 194 -16.72 -14.68 4.87
CA LEU A 194 -16.90 -14.64 3.42
C LEU A 194 -18.25 -13.99 3.11
N THR A 195 -18.26 -12.88 2.38
CA THR A 195 -19.51 -12.25 1.93
C THR A 195 -19.48 -12.02 0.43
N GLY A 196 -20.43 -12.61 -0.29
CA GLY A 196 -20.61 -12.38 -1.73
C GLY A 196 -21.59 -11.24 -2.00
N PHE A 197 -21.35 -10.43 -3.03
CA PHE A 197 -22.36 -9.49 -3.54
C PHE A 197 -22.28 -9.37 -5.07
N LYS A 198 -23.44 -9.18 -5.71
CA LYS A 198 -23.50 -8.87 -7.14
C LYS A 198 -23.12 -7.40 -7.33
N CYS A 199 -22.23 -7.10 -8.28
CA CYS A 199 -21.77 -5.74 -8.54
C CYS A 199 -22.11 -5.21 -9.94
N CYS A 200 -22.48 -6.10 -10.86
CA CYS A 200 -22.86 -5.73 -12.22
C CYS A 200 -23.86 -6.75 -12.76
N ASP A 201 -24.90 -6.28 -13.44
CA ASP A 201 -25.89 -7.15 -14.11
C ASP A 201 -25.45 -7.53 -15.52
N ASP A 202 -24.76 -6.62 -16.23
CA ASP A 202 -24.26 -6.84 -17.59
C ASP A 202 -22.80 -6.32 -17.77
N PRO A 203 -21.79 -7.21 -17.82
CA PRO A 203 -21.92 -8.65 -17.59
C PRO A 203 -22.30 -8.97 -16.14
N SER A 204 -22.82 -10.17 -15.88
CA SER A 204 -23.20 -10.60 -14.52
C SER A 204 -21.95 -10.91 -13.68
N ILE A 205 -21.60 -10.00 -12.77
CA ILE A 205 -20.38 -10.09 -11.95
C ILE A 205 -20.74 -10.14 -10.48
N PHE A 206 -20.15 -11.11 -9.77
CA PHE A 206 -20.21 -11.27 -8.32
C PHE A 206 -18.81 -11.04 -7.73
N ILE A 207 -18.77 -10.44 -6.54
CA ILE A 207 -17.54 -10.24 -5.78
C ILE A 207 -17.69 -10.98 -4.46
N VAL A 208 -16.77 -11.89 -4.20
CA VAL A 208 -16.63 -12.62 -2.95
C VAL A 208 -15.57 -11.94 -2.10
N ASP A 209 -16.01 -11.26 -1.05
CA ASP A 209 -15.11 -10.61 -0.12
C ASP A 209 -14.44 -11.64 0.80
N SER A 210 -13.12 -11.71 0.76
CA SER A 210 -12.33 -12.52 1.68
C SER A 210 -11.79 -11.66 2.84
N PRO A 211 -11.68 -12.20 4.07
CA PRO A 211 -10.98 -11.56 5.18
C PRO A 211 -9.64 -10.95 4.76
N GLY A 212 -9.48 -9.64 4.96
CA GLY A 212 -8.29 -8.88 4.59
C GLY A 212 -7.15 -9.14 5.56
N ILE A 213 -6.52 -10.31 5.45
CA ILE A 213 -5.26 -10.63 6.12
C ILE A 213 -4.25 -10.86 5.00
N MET A 214 -3.31 -9.92 4.88
CA MET A 214 -2.12 -10.16 4.10
C MET A 214 -1.35 -11.25 4.80
N ILE A 215 -1.02 -12.31 4.07
CA ILE A 215 -0.10 -13.32 4.53
C ILE A 215 1.19 -12.99 3.80
N PRO A 216 2.03 -12.11 4.35
CA PRO A 216 3.40 -12.12 3.90
C PRO A 216 3.94 -13.53 4.24
N GLY A 217 4.79 -14.09 3.40
CA GLY A 217 5.34 -15.43 3.59
C GLY A 217 6.25 -15.49 4.83
N ASN A 218 7.40 -16.15 4.71
CA ASN A 218 8.48 -15.81 5.64
C ASN A 218 8.86 -14.34 5.37
N LEU A 219 8.61 -13.48 6.35
CA LEU A 219 9.16 -12.15 6.36
C LEU A 219 10.56 -12.25 6.95
N ASP A 220 11.56 -12.21 6.08
CA ASP A 220 12.89 -11.83 6.54
C ASP A 220 12.92 -10.31 6.80
N TYR A 221 13.88 -9.85 7.60
CA TYR A 221 14.03 -8.43 7.95
C TYR A 221 14.50 -7.63 6.77
N ASP A 222 13.56 -7.26 5.93
CA ASP A 222 13.82 -6.61 4.69
C ASP A 222 12.98 -5.34 4.53
N GLU A 223 13.31 -4.61 3.48
CA GLU A 223 12.57 -3.43 3.06
C GLU A 223 11.09 -3.73 2.80
N THR A 224 10.74 -4.98 2.46
CA THR A 224 9.34 -5.39 2.23
C THR A 224 8.56 -5.33 3.54
N THR A 225 9.06 -5.86 4.65
CA THR A 225 8.39 -5.76 5.96
C THR A 225 8.12 -4.30 6.37
N LEU A 226 9.14 -3.44 6.25
CA LEU A 226 9.03 -2.01 6.57
C LEU A 226 8.03 -1.31 5.65
N THR A 227 8.05 -1.63 4.35
CA THR A 227 7.10 -1.11 3.36
C THR A 227 5.66 -1.51 3.71
N LEU A 228 5.45 -2.77 4.07
CA LEU A 228 4.14 -3.29 4.44
C LEU A 228 3.60 -2.64 5.72
N ALA A 229 4.44 -2.41 6.73
CA ALA A 229 4.06 -1.70 7.96
C ALA A 229 3.76 -0.21 7.66
N LEU A 230 4.63 0.45 6.90
CA LEU A 230 4.46 1.84 6.48
C LEU A 230 3.15 2.06 5.71
N LEU A 231 2.70 1.09 4.92
CA LEU A 231 1.45 1.17 4.15
C LEU A 231 0.20 0.64 4.88
N ASN A 232 0.31 0.24 6.16
CA ASN A 232 -0.78 -0.40 6.92
C ASN A 232 -1.31 -1.72 6.35
N CYS A 233 -0.43 -2.47 5.69
CA CYS A 233 -0.73 -3.82 5.23
C CYS A 233 -0.51 -4.86 6.33
N ILE A 234 0.43 -4.61 7.25
CA ILE A 234 0.62 -5.34 8.52
C ILE A 234 0.47 -4.38 9.70
N SER A 235 0.37 -4.92 10.92
CA SER A 235 0.27 -4.11 12.13
C SER A 235 1.50 -3.22 12.30
N GLU A 236 1.30 -1.91 12.48
CA GLU A 236 2.41 -0.98 12.76
C GLU A 236 3.13 -1.31 14.07
N ARG A 237 2.46 -1.94 15.04
CA ARG A 237 3.05 -2.31 16.36
C ARG A 237 4.28 -3.22 16.28
N ILE A 238 4.57 -3.71 15.09
CA ILE A 238 5.70 -4.55 14.75
C ILE A 238 7.01 -3.72 14.69
N VAL A 239 6.93 -2.44 14.35
CA VAL A 239 8.07 -1.53 14.14
C VAL A 239 7.76 -0.18 14.80
N SER A 240 8.74 0.47 15.44
CA SER A 240 8.51 1.81 16.02
C SER A 240 8.16 2.83 14.93
N GLN A 241 7.37 3.86 15.28
CA GLN A 241 7.01 4.90 14.31
C GLN A 241 8.24 5.68 13.86
N THR A 242 9.17 5.94 14.78
CA THR A 242 10.45 6.57 14.47
C THR A 242 11.24 5.77 13.42
N THR A 243 11.32 4.43 13.53
CA THR A 243 11.98 3.60 12.50
C THR A 243 11.23 3.61 11.16
N LEU A 244 9.89 3.60 11.16
CA LEU A 244 9.11 3.70 9.93
C LEU A 244 9.26 5.07 9.26
N ALA A 245 9.36 6.14 10.05
CA ALA A 245 9.63 7.50 9.59
C ALA A 245 11.04 7.60 8.98
N ASP A 246 12.03 6.98 9.63
CA ASP A 246 13.40 6.90 9.11
C ASP A 246 13.47 6.16 7.77
N PHE A 247 12.80 5.00 7.69
CA PHE A 247 12.71 4.22 6.45
C PHE A 247 12.01 5.01 5.33
N LEU A 248 10.94 5.74 5.64
CA LEU A 248 10.27 6.61 4.68
C LEU A 248 11.20 7.74 4.20
N LEU A 249 11.93 8.39 5.11
CA LEU A 249 12.90 9.44 4.76
C LEU A 249 13.98 8.89 3.82
N PHE A 250 14.55 7.72 4.15
CA PHE A 250 15.50 7.01 3.30
C PHE A 250 14.95 6.76 1.89
N LYS A 251 13.73 6.23 1.76
CA LYS A 251 13.11 5.97 0.45
C LYS A 251 12.84 7.25 -0.35
N LEU A 252 12.38 8.31 0.30
CA LEU A 252 12.16 9.60 -0.35
C LEU A 252 13.48 10.21 -0.84
N ASN A 253 14.54 10.16 -0.02
CA ASN A 253 15.87 10.64 -0.39
C ASN A 253 16.47 9.84 -1.55
N SER A 254 16.30 8.51 -1.54
CA SER A 254 16.76 7.62 -2.62
C SER A 254 16.16 7.98 -3.99
N SER A 255 14.94 8.49 -4.02
CA SER A 255 14.29 8.94 -5.26
C SER A 255 14.91 10.19 -5.90
N SER A 256 15.80 10.89 -5.18
CA SER A 256 16.35 12.20 -5.56
C SER A 256 15.29 13.28 -5.85
N ASN A 257 14.06 13.08 -5.39
CA ASN A 257 12.95 13.99 -5.57
C ASN A 257 12.55 14.59 -4.21
N PHE A 258 13.11 15.77 -3.90
CA PHE A 258 12.92 16.47 -2.62
C PHE A 258 11.65 17.31 -2.55
N LYS A 259 10.67 17.09 -3.43
CA LYS A 259 9.38 17.81 -3.40
C LYS A 259 8.62 17.63 -2.10
N TYR A 260 8.85 16.52 -1.37
CA TYR A 260 8.25 16.28 -0.06
C TYR A 260 8.57 17.37 0.97
N LEU A 261 9.69 18.09 0.82
CA LEU A 261 10.06 19.20 1.69
C LEU A 261 9.16 20.42 1.53
N ASN A 262 8.44 20.56 0.40
CA ASN A 262 7.59 21.73 0.16
C ASN A 262 6.49 21.86 1.22
N LEU A 263 5.92 20.74 1.67
CA LEU A 263 4.93 20.71 2.75
C LEU A 263 5.44 21.39 4.03
N PHE A 264 6.74 21.31 4.28
CA PHE A 264 7.38 21.85 5.49
C PHE A 264 7.87 23.29 5.30
N LYS A 265 7.94 23.78 4.06
CA LYS A 265 8.24 25.19 3.76
C LYS A 265 7.02 26.07 4.03
N GLU A 266 5.85 25.64 3.55
CA GLU A 266 4.60 26.41 3.58
C GLU A 266 4.05 26.62 5.00
N ASN A 267 4.22 25.65 5.89
CA ASN A 267 3.73 25.72 7.27
C ASN A 267 4.66 26.50 8.23
N GLY A 268 5.73 27.12 7.72
CA GLY A 268 6.57 28.06 8.46
C GLY A 268 5.97 29.46 8.62
N GLU A 269 4.89 29.79 7.92
CA GLU A 269 4.28 31.13 7.87
C GLU A 269 3.14 31.34 8.88
N GLY A 270 3.25 30.77 10.08
CA GLY A 270 2.24 30.91 11.13
C GLY A 270 2.38 32.20 11.95
N ASN A 271 1.70 33.26 11.51
CA ASN A 271 1.25 34.46 12.24
C ASN A 271 2.25 35.19 13.17
N GLN A 272 2.64 36.38 12.71
CA GLN A 272 3.00 37.53 13.55
C GLN A 272 1.87 37.81 14.54
N ASN A 273 2.11 37.55 15.82
CA ASN A 273 1.56 38.28 16.96
C ASN A 273 2.12 37.65 18.23
N THR A 274 3.28 38.12 18.66
CA THR A 274 3.62 38.42 20.05
C THR A 274 4.99 39.07 20.05
N ASP A 275 4.98 40.33 20.48
CA ASP A 275 6.07 41.09 21.06
C ASP A 275 7.21 41.51 20.13
N ALA A 276 7.16 42.81 19.82
CA ALA A 276 8.30 43.57 19.35
C ALA A 276 9.43 43.44 20.37
N ASP A 277 10.44 42.63 20.05
CA ASP A 277 11.85 43.03 20.17
C ASP A 277 12.79 41.94 19.61
N ASN A 278 13.77 42.40 18.84
CA ASN A 278 15.00 41.73 18.38
C ASN A 278 14.94 40.81 17.15
N ASN A 279 15.13 41.45 15.99
CA ASN A 279 16.17 41.15 14.99
C ASN A 279 16.64 39.68 14.90
N ASN A 280 16.03 38.91 13.99
CA ASN A 280 16.75 38.22 12.91
C ASN A 280 15.80 37.60 11.89
N ASN A 281 16.05 37.94 10.63
CA ASN A 281 15.36 37.46 9.43
C ASN A 281 15.47 35.93 9.23
N ASN A 282 14.58 35.13 9.83
CA ASN A 282 14.60 33.66 9.65
C ASN A 282 13.31 33.08 9.04
N ASN A 283 12.42 33.90 8.47
CA ASN A 283 11.13 33.40 7.96
C ASN A 283 11.23 32.75 6.57
N ASN A 284 12.40 32.79 5.92
CA ASN A 284 12.68 32.13 4.63
C ASN A 284 13.89 31.18 4.73
N GLN A 285 14.08 30.50 5.85
CA GLN A 285 15.20 29.55 5.97
C GLN A 285 14.97 28.38 5.01
N GLU A 286 15.82 28.31 3.98
CA GLU A 286 15.77 27.32 2.93
C GLU A 286 15.93 25.91 3.54
N ILE A 287 14.89 25.07 3.41
CA ILE A 287 14.93 23.70 3.92
C ILE A 287 15.75 22.84 2.95
N LEU A 288 16.89 22.38 3.43
CA LEU A 288 17.75 21.41 2.75
C LEU A 288 17.33 19.98 3.14
N PRO A 289 17.45 19.00 2.22
CA PRO A 289 17.22 17.61 2.57
C PRO A 289 18.29 17.12 3.55
N THR A 290 17.91 16.21 4.42
CA THR A 290 18.81 15.52 5.34
C THR A 290 18.46 14.04 5.36
N ASP A 291 19.43 13.22 5.76
CA ASP A 291 19.25 11.79 6.00
C ASP A 291 19.41 11.44 7.50
N ASP A 292 19.59 12.47 8.34
CA ASP A 292 19.54 12.36 9.79
C ASP A 292 18.07 12.49 10.26
N ILE A 293 17.52 11.39 10.77
CA ILE A 293 16.14 11.33 11.23
C ILE A 293 15.86 12.24 12.41
N ASP A 294 16.81 12.40 13.34
CA ASP A 294 16.62 13.25 14.52
C ASP A 294 16.58 14.71 14.10
N GLN A 295 17.49 15.13 13.21
CA GLN A 295 17.46 16.47 12.63
C GLN A 295 16.14 16.74 11.90
N PHE A 296 15.69 15.76 11.11
CA PHE A 296 14.47 15.86 10.31
C PHE A 296 13.20 15.95 11.17
N LEU A 297 13.04 15.06 12.15
CA LEU A 297 11.87 15.05 13.04
C LEU A 297 11.85 16.27 13.96
N ASN A 298 13.01 16.73 14.45
CA ASN A 298 13.08 17.99 15.21
C ASN A 298 12.61 19.18 14.38
N MET A 299 12.98 19.23 13.08
CA MET A 299 12.50 20.26 12.17
C MET A 299 10.98 20.20 12.01
N ILE A 300 10.41 19.01 11.79
CA ILE A 300 8.95 18.83 11.68
C ILE A 300 8.27 19.27 12.98
N ALA A 301 8.74 18.77 14.13
CA ALA A 301 8.14 19.06 15.42
C ALA A 301 8.08 20.56 15.73
N LYS A 302 9.18 21.29 15.49
CA LYS A 302 9.24 22.74 15.68
C LYS A 302 8.27 23.49 14.77
N ARG A 303 8.21 23.12 13.48
CA ARG A 303 7.37 23.82 12.49
C ARG A 303 5.88 23.56 12.68
N PHE A 304 5.50 22.35 13.03
CA PHE A 304 4.10 21.97 13.24
C PHE A 304 3.63 22.09 14.70
N LYS A 305 4.46 22.68 15.56
CA LYS A 305 4.19 22.86 16.99
C LYS A 305 3.82 21.55 17.70
N ILE A 306 4.53 20.47 17.36
CA ILE A 306 4.35 19.15 17.96
C ILE A 306 5.29 19.04 19.16
N TYR A 307 4.77 19.34 20.35
CA TYR A 307 5.51 19.35 21.62
C TYR A 307 4.85 18.43 22.65
N SER A 308 5.68 17.83 23.49
CA SER A 308 5.27 17.06 24.67
C SER A 308 4.78 17.99 25.79
N SER A 309 4.21 17.40 26.85
CA SER A 309 3.77 18.12 28.05
C SER A 309 4.89 18.93 28.73
N ASN A 310 6.15 18.54 28.53
CA ASN A 310 7.32 19.21 29.09
C ASN A 310 7.88 20.31 28.18
N ASN A 311 7.09 20.76 27.18
CA ASN A 311 7.46 21.79 26.20
C ASN A 311 8.72 21.44 25.37
N LYS A 312 9.03 20.15 25.21
CA LYS A 312 10.10 19.63 24.33
C LYS A 312 9.50 19.05 23.05
N PRO A 313 10.17 19.18 21.88
CA PRO A 313 9.71 18.56 20.64
C PRO A 313 9.39 17.08 20.82
N ASP A 314 8.20 16.66 20.38
CA ASP A 314 7.76 15.27 20.46
C ASP A 314 8.03 14.55 19.13
N LEU A 315 9.15 13.82 19.10
CA LEU A 315 9.64 13.15 17.88
C LEU A 315 8.79 11.95 17.48
N GLU A 316 8.15 11.27 18.44
CA GLU A 316 7.28 10.13 18.14
C GLU A 316 5.99 10.62 17.48
N MET A 317 5.39 11.70 18.00
CA MET A 317 4.24 12.33 17.36
C MET A 317 4.60 12.97 16.01
N ALA A 318 5.81 13.52 15.87
CA ALA A 318 6.32 14.00 14.59
C ALA A 318 6.49 12.86 13.57
N SER A 319 6.90 11.67 14.01
CA SER A 319 7.00 10.46 13.18
C SER A 319 5.63 10.02 12.67
N VAL A 320 4.64 9.92 13.58
CA VAL A 320 3.25 9.61 13.23
C VAL A 320 2.69 10.63 12.24
N PHE A 321 2.93 11.92 12.51
CA PHE A 321 2.55 13.00 11.61
C PHE A 321 3.17 12.82 10.23
N PHE A 322 4.49 12.66 10.13
CA PHE A 322 5.20 12.51 8.87
C PHE A 322 4.66 11.34 8.03
N ILE A 323 4.49 10.17 8.66
CA ILE A 323 3.94 8.97 8.01
C ILE A 323 2.50 9.22 7.51
N SER A 324 1.67 9.92 8.30
CA SER A 324 0.31 10.28 7.87
C SER A 324 0.32 11.17 6.63
N GLN A 325 1.23 12.15 6.54
CA GLN A 325 1.31 13.05 5.39
C GLN A 325 1.68 12.29 4.11
N TYR A 326 2.54 11.27 4.21
CA TYR A 326 2.82 10.37 3.10
C TYR A 326 1.57 9.57 2.69
N ARG A 327 0.86 9.01 3.67
CA ARG A 327 -0.30 8.16 3.42
C ARG A 327 -1.47 8.90 2.78
N GLU A 328 -1.59 10.19 3.07
CA GLU A 328 -2.57 11.11 2.50
C GLU A 328 -2.14 11.71 1.15
N GLY A 329 -0.92 11.41 0.68
CA GLY A 329 -0.38 11.95 -0.58
C GLY A 329 0.09 13.41 -0.50
N LYS A 330 0.13 14.01 0.70
CA LYS A 330 0.52 15.42 0.92
C LYS A 330 2.01 15.68 0.72
N LEU A 331 2.84 14.65 0.82
CA LEU A 331 4.26 14.74 0.44
C LEU A 331 4.47 14.77 -1.08
N GLY A 332 3.43 14.43 -1.86
CA GLY A 332 3.53 14.11 -3.27
C GLY A 332 3.39 12.61 -3.54
N ASN A 333 3.43 12.23 -4.81
CA ASN A 333 3.12 10.86 -5.24
C ASN A 333 4.43 10.06 -5.39
N PHE A 334 4.67 9.13 -4.47
CA PHE A 334 5.87 8.30 -4.46
C PHE A 334 5.54 6.81 -4.42
N THR A 335 6.36 6.03 -5.13
CA THR A 335 6.36 4.57 -5.09
C THR A 335 7.63 4.12 -4.34
N LEU A 336 7.45 3.29 -3.31
CA LEU A 336 8.50 2.83 -2.39
C LEU A 336 9.32 1.66 -2.97
N ASP A 337 8.68 0.82 -3.78
CA ASP A 337 9.38 -0.29 -4.42
C ASP A 337 10.29 0.21 -5.54
N ARG A 338 11.46 -0.41 -5.64
CA ARG A 338 12.20 -0.42 -6.89
C ARG A 338 11.39 -1.22 -7.90
N ILE A 339 11.11 -0.60 -9.05
CA ILE A 339 10.44 -1.30 -10.14
C ILE A 339 11.50 -2.04 -10.97
N PRO A 340 11.47 -3.38 -11.02
CA PRO A 340 12.37 -4.16 -11.88
C PRO A 340 12.31 -3.72 -13.33
N LEU A 341 13.45 -3.81 -14.01
CA LEU A 341 13.46 -3.79 -15.46
C LEU A 341 12.65 -5.00 -15.99
N PRO A 342 12.05 -4.93 -17.20
CA PRO A 342 11.30 -6.06 -17.76
C PRO A 342 12.10 -7.37 -17.83
N SER A 343 13.43 -7.30 -17.94
CA SER A 343 14.35 -8.44 -17.97
C SER A 343 14.68 -9.05 -16.59
N GLU A 344 14.38 -8.37 -15.49
CA GLU A 344 14.74 -8.82 -14.12
C GLU A 344 13.63 -9.73 -13.53
N LYS A 345 14.00 -10.85 -12.88
CA LYS A 345 13.01 -11.68 -12.17
C LYS A 345 12.63 -11.00 -10.85
N THR A 346 11.37 -11.20 -10.43
CA THR A 346 10.87 -10.60 -9.18
C THR A 346 11.49 -11.24 -7.94
N THR A 347 11.87 -12.52 -8.06
CA THR A 347 12.59 -13.30 -7.04
C THR A 347 14.00 -12.78 -6.79
N ASP A 348 14.58 -12.07 -7.77
CA ASP A 348 15.94 -11.54 -7.66
C ASP A 348 15.95 -10.20 -6.87
N ILE A 349 14.77 -9.69 -6.50
CA ILE A 349 14.56 -8.41 -5.79
C ILE A 349 13.96 -8.64 -4.40
N ILE A 350 13.13 -9.68 -4.25
CA ILE A 350 12.57 -10.10 -2.95
C ILE A 350 12.73 -11.63 -2.85
N PRO A 351 13.52 -12.14 -1.89
CA PRO A 351 13.58 -13.57 -1.61
C PRO A 351 12.26 -14.00 -0.96
N ILE A 352 11.29 -14.41 -1.77
CA ILE A 352 10.08 -15.07 -1.25
C ILE A 352 10.43 -16.55 -1.07
N GLU A 353 10.94 -16.94 0.09
CA GLU A 353 11.01 -18.36 0.42
C GLU A 353 9.59 -18.92 0.59
N PRO A 354 9.27 -20.09 0.00
CA PRO A 354 8.02 -20.76 0.26
C PRO A 354 7.92 -21.08 1.76
N LEU A 355 6.72 -20.90 2.33
CA LEU A 355 6.43 -21.25 3.72
C LEU A 355 6.91 -22.68 3.97
N LYS A 356 7.96 -22.83 4.80
CA LYS A 356 8.40 -24.15 5.27
C LYS A 356 7.20 -24.77 5.98
N GLN A 357 6.62 -25.80 5.38
CA GLN A 357 5.65 -26.65 6.08
C GLN A 357 6.43 -27.26 7.23
N ASN A 358 6.20 -26.81 8.45
CA ASN A 358 6.61 -27.54 9.64
C ASN A 358 5.83 -28.86 9.63
N LYS A 359 6.38 -29.87 8.97
CA LYS A 359 6.08 -31.27 9.20
C LYS A 359 6.66 -31.60 10.57
N ASN A 360 6.00 -31.18 11.65
CA ASN A 360 6.14 -31.66 13.03
C ASN A 360 5.35 -30.75 13.99
N ASP A 361 4.01 -30.75 13.88
CA ASP A 361 3.16 -30.43 15.03
C ASP A 361 2.42 -31.71 15.42
N GLY A 362 3.17 -32.62 16.05
CA GLY A 362 2.57 -33.63 16.91
C GLY A 362 1.85 -32.93 18.05
N LEU A 363 0.70 -33.48 18.45
CA LEU A 363 -0.07 -33.11 19.62
C LEU A 363 0.85 -32.68 20.78
N SER A 364 0.90 -31.38 21.09
CA SER A 364 1.30 -30.91 22.40
C SER A 364 0.13 -30.15 23.01
N THR A 365 -0.36 -30.74 24.09
CA THR A 365 -1.44 -30.27 24.94
C THR A 365 -1.10 -28.89 25.51
N LEU A 366 -1.99 -27.92 25.30
CA LEU A 366 -1.96 -26.62 26.00
C LEU A 366 -2.04 -26.84 27.52
N PRO A 367 -1.25 -26.13 28.35
CA PRO A 367 -1.43 -26.15 29.79
C PRO A 367 -2.66 -25.32 30.16
N ASN A 368 -3.60 -25.95 30.85
CA ASN A 368 -4.73 -25.29 31.52
C ASN A 368 -4.18 -24.36 32.61
N HIS A 369 -4.42 -23.06 32.49
CA HIS A 369 -4.41 -22.17 33.64
C HIS A 369 -5.85 -21.81 34.02
N ARG A 370 -6.21 -22.23 35.23
CA ARG A 370 -7.37 -21.76 36.01
C ARG A 370 -7.16 -20.32 36.44
#